data_AF-J3CHU9-F1
#
_entry.id   AF-J3CHU9-F1
#
_cell.length_a   1.000
_cell.length_b   1.000
_cell.length_c   1.000
_cell.angle_alpha   90.00
_cell.angle_beta   90.00
_cell.angle_gamma   90.00
#
_symmetry.space_group_name_H-M   'P 1'
#
loop_
_entity.id
_entity.type
_entity.pdbx_description
1 polymer ?
#
loop_
_entity_poly.entity_id
_entity_poly.type
_entity_poly.pdbx_seq_one_letter_code
_entity_poly.pdbx_strand_id
1 'polypeptide(L)'
;MAESVVEPASATIGETDMNARLDRTGLGRFAGIGERLARAVTVASVSFGRSLLWLLAAIIVGGSVWMLLPLSRGNSTEPVKPELATAETAPLTDAAPTPAAEAQARANAELDRLRISSQTWRRGGLGAKALVTLTLRNDNDYAVKDVEIVCAFARRDGTHLTDRSRVLADTVSMKSRKTFARVPVGFVNVNADQAKCSLVAARRA
;
A
#
# COMPACT_ATOMS: atom_id res chain seq x y z
N MET A 1 -14.72 72.05 40.85
CA MET A 1 -13.72 71.01 40.51
C MET A 1 -14.24 70.32 39.27
N ALA A 2 -13.51 70.46 38.17
CA ALA A 2 -13.98 70.23 36.82
C ALA A 2 -14.06 68.74 36.45
N GLU A 3 -15.10 68.41 35.68
CA GLU A 3 -15.28 67.20 34.88
C GLU A 3 -14.12 66.96 33.90
N SER A 4 -13.77 65.70 33.70
CA SER A 4 -13.30 65.17 32.42
C SER A 4 -13.28 63.64 32.46
N VAL A 5 -14.41 63.05 32.08
CA VAL A 5 -14.55 61.69 31.57
C VAL A 5 -13.80 61.56 30.25
N VAL A 6 -12.98 60.53 30.07
CA VAL A 6 -12.46 60.12 28.75
C VAL A 6 -12.55 58.61 28.62
N GLU A 7 -13.43 58.18 27.72
CA GLU A 7 -13.48 56.88 27.04
C GLU A 7 -14.02 57.15 25.61
N PRO A 8 -14.03 56.20 24.68
CA PRO A 8 -12.93 55.67 23.86
C PRO A 8 -13.05 56.09 22.37
N ALA A 9 -12.02 55.85 21.55
CA ALA A 9 -12.13 55.95 20.09
C ALA A 9 -11.33 54.87 19.34
N SER A 10 -12.11 53.95 18.77
CA SER A 10 -12.00 53.21 17.51
C SER A 10 -10.70 53.19 16.69
N ALA A 11 -10.24 51.96 16.47
CA ALA A 11 -9.90 51.31 15.19
C ALA A 11 -9.58 52.17 13.95
N THR A 12 -8.45 51.85 13.31
CA THR A 12 -8.37 51.83 11.84
C THR A 12 -7.47 50.68 11.38
N ILE A 13 -8.10 49.86 10.53
CA ILE A 13 -7.54 48.73 9.80
C ILE A 13 -6.63 49.29 8.71
N GLY A 14 -5.34 48.94 8.77
CA GLY A 14 -4.36 49.19 7.72
C GLY A 14 -4.09 47.92 6.94
N GLU A 15 -4.98 47.65 5.99
CA GLU A 15 -4.88 46.65 4.95
C GLU A 15 -3.54 46.79 4.19
N THR A 16 -2.66 45.80 4.30
CA THR A 16 -1.54 45.65 3.35
C THR A 16 -1.91 44.56 2.36
N ASP A 17 -2.73 45.00 1.40
CA ASP A 17 -2.87 44.37 0.10
C ASP A 17 -1.53 44.47 -0.64
N MET A 18 -0.88 43.33 -0.85
CA MET A 18 0.12 43.17 -1.92
C MET A 18 -0.31 41.99 -2.77
N ASN A 19 -1.25 42.29 -3.66
CA ASN A 19 -1.57 41.49 -4.82
C ASN A 19 -0.63 41.81 -6.00
N ALA A 20 -0.50 40.82 -6.89
CA ALA A 20 0.15 40.81 -8.20
C ALA A 20 1.70 40.70 -8.20
N ARG A 21 2.34 39.84 -8.99
CA ARG A 21 1.91 39.06 -10.16
C ARG A 21 2.94 37.97 -10.45
N LEU A 22 2.44 36.90 -11.08
CA LEU A 22 3.08 36.04 -12.09
C LEU A 22 4.32 36.68 -12.76
N ASP A 23 5.41 35.98 -13.06
CA ASP A 23 5.45 34.76 -13.85
C ASP A 23 6.88 34.20 -13.93
N ARG A 24 6.95 32.96 -14.46
CA ARG A 24 8.07 32.37 -15.21
C ARG A 24 9.34 31.83 -14.52
N THR A 25 9.50 30.54 -14.79
CA THR A 25 10.75 29.83 -15.16
C THR A 25 11.74 29.46 -14.06
N GLY A 26 11.54 28.26 -13.54
CA GLY A 26 12.56 27.40 -12.93
C GLY A 26 12.37 25.95 -13.35
N LEU A 27 12.18 25.70 -14.65
CA LEU A 27 12.33 24.39 -15.28
C LEU A 27 13.81 24.01 -15.21
N GLY A 28 14.21 23.41 -14.08
CA GLY A 28 15.59 23.08 -13.79
C GLY A 28 15.72 21.67 -13.20
N ARG A 29 15.96 20.70 -14.09
CA ARG A 29 16.63 19.42 -13.82
C ARG A 29 15.81 18.31 -13.16
N PHE A 30 14.86 17.77 -13.91
CA PHE A 30 14.61 16.31 -13.96
C PHE A 30 14.94 15.79 -15.37
N ALA A 31 16.16 16.06 -15.86
CA ALA A 31 16.75 15.37 -16.99
C ALA A 31 17.92 14.55 -16.44
N GLY A 32 17.81 13.22 -16.45
CA GLY A 32 18.92 12.38 -16.00
C GLY A 32 18.66 10.91 -15.69
N ILE A 33 17.43 10.39 -15.80
CA ILE A 33 17.18 8.94 -15.57
C ILE A 33 16.50 8.25 -16.77
N GLY A 34 15.96 9.01 -17.74
CA GLY A 34 15.29 8.45 -18.92
C GLY A 34 16.21 7.91 -20.03
N GLU A 35 17.44 8.42 -20.15
CA GLU A 35 18.30 8.11 -21.32
C GLU A 35 19.29 6.96 -21.10
N ARG A 36 19.41 6.41 -19.88
CA ARG A 36 20.18 5.17 -19.65
C ARG A 36 19.38 3.89 -19.84
N LEU A 37 18.05 3.97 -19.94
CA LEU A 37 17.19 2.82 -20.21
C LEU A 37 16.98 2.56 -21.70
N ALA A 38 17.13 3.58 -22.56
CA ALA A 38 16.95 3.43 -24.01
C ALA A 38 18.15 2.75 -24.72
N ARG A 39 19.34 2.69 -24.10
CA ARG A 39 20.51 1.97 -24.65
C ARG A 39 20.75 0.57 -24.05
N ALA A 40 19.94 0.13 -23.11
CA ALA A 40 20.09 -1.20 -22.48
C ALA A 40 19.14 -2.27 -23.06
N VAL A 41 18.13 -1.88 -23.85
CA VAL A 41 17.06 -2.78 -24.29
C VAL A 41 17.37 -3.54 -25.59
N THR A 42 18.43 -3.21 -26.33
CA THR A 42 18.76 -3.89 -27.60
C THR A 42 19.87 -4.95 -27.53
N VAL A 43 20.45 -5.23 -26.35
CA VAL A 43 21.55 -6.23 -26.22
C VAL A 43 21.16 -7.47 -25.40
N ALA A 44 20.00 -7.49 -24.74
CA ALA A 44 19.63 -8.58 -23.83
C ALA A 44 18.55 -9.55 -24.36
N SER A 45 18.29 -9.59 -25.67
CA SER A 45 17.24 -10.44 -26.25
C SER A 45 17.70 -11.79 -26.82
N VAL A 46 19.01 -12.09 -26.83
CA VAL A 46 19.53 -13.36 -27.40
C VAL A 46 19.89 -14.42 -26.33
N SER A 47 20.09 -14.03 -25.06
CA SER A 47 20.54 -14.97 -24.02
C SER A 47 19.40 -15.72 -23.32
N PHE A 48 18.17 -15.22 -23.37
CA PHE A 48 17.05 -15.83 -22.64
C PHE A 48 16.51 -17.10 -23.33
N GLY A 49 16.49 -17.14 -24.66
CA GLY A 49 16.02 -18.31 -25.42
C GLY A 49 16.95 -19.53 -25.30
N ARG A 50 18.27 -19.30 -25.23
CA ARG A 50 19.26 -20.38 -25.12
C ARG A 50 19.26 -21.01 -23.72
N SER A 51 19.04 -20.22 -22.67
CA SER A 51 18.91 -20.73 -21.30
C SER A 51 17.64 -21.58 -21.11
N LEU A 52 16.51 -21.15 -21.70
CA LEU A 52 15.26 -21.89 -21.66
C LEU A 52 15.34 -23.24 -22.41
N LEU A 53 16.02 -23.28 -23.57
CA LEU A 53 16.25 -24.51 -24.32
C LEU A 53 17.12 -25.52 -23.55
N TRP A 54 18.17 -25.06 -22.85
CA TRP A 54 19.00 -25.93 -22.01
C TRP A 54 18.24 -26.49 -20.79
N LEU A 55 17.38 -25.69 -20.16
CA LEU A 55 16.53 -26.15 -19.07
C LEU A 55 15.53 -27.23 -19.51
N LEU A 56 14.90 -27.08 -20.68
CA LEU A 56 13.99 -28.09 -21.23
C LEU A 56 14.72 -29.39 -21.58
N ALA A 57 15.92 -29.30 -22.17
CA ALA A 57 16.73 -30.48 -22.47
C ALA A 57 17.13 -31.25 -21.19
N ALA A 58 17.49 -30.54 -20.11
CA ALA A 58 17.83 -31.15 -18.82
C ALA A 58 16.63 -31.88 -18.18
N ILE A 59 15.41 -31.32 -18.29
CA ILE A 59 14.19 -31.96 -17.78
C ILE A 59 13.88 -33.27 -18.54
N ILE A 60 14.06 -33.30 -19.86
CA ILE A 60 13.80 -34.51 -20.67
C ILE A 60 14.79 -35.62 -20.30
N VAL A 61 16.07 -35.28 -20.13
CA VAL A 61 17.09 -36.27 -19.70
C VAL A 61 16.84 -36.72 -18.25
N GLY A 62 16.51 -35.80 -17.34
CA GLY A 62 16.20 -36.13 -15.94
C GLY A 62 14.95 -36.99 -15.75
N GLY A 63 13.89 -36.75 -16.53
CA GLY A 63 12.65 -37.54 -16.50
C GLY A 63 12.83 -38.98 -17.00
N SER A 64 13.72 -39.20 -17.97
CA SER A 64 14.03 -40.53 -18.48
C SER A 64 14.79 -41.42 -17.49
N VAL A 65 15.52 -40.83 -16.53
CA VAL A 65 16.23 -41.56 -15.46
C VAL A 65 15.29 -41.97 -14.32
N TRP A 66 14.16 -41.30 -14.14
CA TRP A 66 13.18 -41.65 -13.09
C TRP A 66 12.23 -42.80 -13.48
N MET A 67 12.20 -43.19 -14.75
CA MET A 67 11.40 -44.32 -15.24
C MET A 67 12.12 -45.68 -15.16
N LEU A 68 13.35 -45.71 -14.64
CA LEU A 68 14.15 -46.93 -14.47
C LEU A 68 14.33 -47.35 -13.00
N LEU A 69 13.48 -46.86 -12.08
CA LEU A 69 13.30 -47.52 -10.79
C LEU A 69 12.25 -48.63 -10.91
N PRO A 70 12.64 -49.91 -10.75
CA PRO A 70 11.69 -51.01 -10.79
C PRO A 70 10.79 -50.97 -9.57
N LEU A 71 9.48 -50.81 -9.84
CA LEU A 71 8.40 -51.14 -8.94
C LEU A 71 8.57 -52.62 -8.52
N SER A 72 9.01 -52.87 -7.29
CA SER A 72 9.16 -54.22 -6.75
C SER A 72 8.33 -54.38 -5.48
N ARG A 73 7.38 -55.32 -5.57
CA ARG A 73 6.66 -56.08 -4.53
C ARG A 73 7.34 -55.99 -3.14
N GLY A 74 6.66 -55.73 -2.03
CA GLY A 74 5.37 -56.26 -1.59
C GLY A 74 5.60 -57.20 -0.41
N ASN A 75 5.01 -56.93 0.75
CA ASN A 75 4.49 -57.98 1.64
C ASN A 75 3.46 -57.42 2.63
N SER A 76 2.33 -58.13 2.68
CA SER A 76 1.27 -58.04 3.67
C SER A 76 1.78 -58.32 5.08
N THR A 77 1.25 -57.58 6.04
CA THR A 77 0.73 -58.10 7.32
C THR A 77 -0.22 -57.07 7.91
N GLU A 78 -1.53 -57.28 7.74
CA GLU A 78 -2.54 -56.92 8.75
C GLU A 78 -2.57 -58.05 9.80
N PRO A 79 -3.28 -57.98 10.96
CA PRO A 79 -4.14 -56.88 11.43
C PRO A 79 -4.04 -56.58 12.95
N VAL A 80 -4.39 -55.36 13.35
CA VAL A 80 -5.08 -55.15 14.64
C VAL A 80 -6.18 -54.11 14.45
N LYS A 81 -7.41 -54.61 14.41
CA LYS A 81 -8.68 -53.91 14.70
C LYS A 81 -9.28 -54.70 15.86
N PRO A 82 -9.70 -54.07 16.97
CA PRO A 82 -11.05 -53.51 17.11
C PRO A 82 -11.00 -52.14 17.83
N GLU A 83 -12.00 -51.28 17.87
CA GLU A 83 -13.43 -51.48 18.03
C GLU A 83 -14.19 -50.18 17.69
N LEU A 84 -15.48 -50.34 17.50
CA LEU A 84 -16.55 -49.40 17.17
C LEU A 84 -16.42 -47.95 17.66
N ALA A 85 -16.73 -47.01 16.76
CA ALA A 85 -17.92 -46.16 16.93
C ALA A 85 -18.34 -45.58 15.57
N THR A 86 -19.37 -46.20 15.00
CA THR A 86 -20.30 -45.57 14.07
C THR A 86 -20.98 -44.39 14.76
N ALA A 87 -20.88 -43.21 14.16
CA ALA A 87 -21.92 -42.18 14.16
C ALA A 87 -21.60 -41.28 12.95
N GLU A 88 -22.23 -41.53 11.82
CA GLU A 88 -23.53 -40.96 11.43
C GLU A 88 -23.33 -39.72 10.56
N THR A 89 -23.90 -39.83 9.37
CA THR A 89 -23.96 -38.82 8.34
C THR A 89 -24.88 -37.65 8.75
N ALA A 90 -24.43 -36.44 8.38
CA ALA A 90 -25.18 -35.19 8.15
C ALA A 90 -25.50 -34.27 9.35
N PRO A 91 -25.74 -32.95 9.11
CA PRO A 91 -25.82 -32.24 7.83
C PRO A 91 -24.86 -31.03 7.70
N LEU A 92 -24.86 -30.47 6.48
CA LEU A 92 -24.40 -29.12 6.17
C LEU A 92 -24.75 -28.15 7.31
N THR A 93 -23.73 -27.65 8.01
CA THR A 93 -23.90 -26.46 8.84
C THR A 93 -23.78 -25.27 7.91
N ASP A 94 -24.93 -24.61 7.66
CA ASP A 94 -24.99 -23.20 7.30
C ASP A 94 -24.11 -22.42 8.27
N ALA A 95 -22.85 -22.20 7.89
CA ALA A 95 -21.95 -21.36 8.64
C ALA A 95 -22.41 -19.91 8.40
N ALA A 96 -23.34 -19.44 9.24
CA ALA A 96 -23.67 -18.02 9.31
C ALA A 96 -22.36 -17.22 9.44
N PRO A 97 -22.14 -16.20 8.61
CA PRO A 97 -20.90 -15.43 8.65
C PRO A 97 -20.73 -14.83 10.06
N THR A 98 -19.57 -15.08 10.66
CA THR A 98 -19.22 -14.52 11.97
C THR A 98 -19.23 -12.99 11.85
N PRO A 99 -19.71 -12.22 12.85
CA PRO A 99 -19.79 -10.76 12.75
C PRO A 99 -18.48 -10.05 12.34
N ALA A 100 -17.32 -10.65 12.67
CA ALA A 100 -16.01 -10.18 12.23
C ALA A 100 -15.77 -10.36 10.72
N ALA A 101 -16.23 -11.45 10.12
CA ALA A 101 -16.10 -11.72 8.69
C ALA A 101 -16.96 -10.76 7.86
N GLU A 102 -18.18 -10.43 8.33
CA GLU A 102 -19.02 -9.43 7.68
C GLU A 102 -18.42 -8.02 7.76
N ALA A 103 -17.86 -7.64 8.92
CA ALA A 103 -17.20 -6.35 9.09
C ALA A 103 -15.98 -6.23 8.16
N GLN A 104 -15.16 -7.28 8.05
CA GLN A 104 -14.02 -7.34 7.14
C GLN A 104 -14.48 -7.24 5.67
N ALA A 105 -15.56 -7.94 5.30
CA ALA A 105 -16.11 -7.89 3.95
C ALA A 105 -16.63 -6.48 3.59
N ARG A 106 -17.28 -5.78 4.53
CA ARG A 106 -17.72 -4.39 4.34
C ARG A 106 -16.54 -3.44 4.18
N ALA A 107 -15.51 -3.56 5.02
CA ALA A 107 -14.28 -2.76 4.89
C ALA A 107 -13.59 -2.99 3.53
N ASN A 108 -13.50 -4.25 3.09
CA ASN A 108 -12.95 -4.59 1.78
C ASN A 108 -13.81 -4.05 0.63
N ALA A 109 -15.14 -4.06 0.76
CA ALA A 109 -16.05 -3.49 -0.21
C ALA A 109 -15.96 -1.96 -0.27
N GLU A 110 -15.72 -1.29 0.85
CA GLU A 110 -15.52 0.17 0.89
C GLU A 110 -14.18 0.60 0.28
N LEU A 111 -13.18 -0.28 0.32
CA LEU A 111 -11.91 -0.14 -0.38
C LEU A 111 -11.98 -0.53 -1.87
N ASP A 112 -13.08 -1.15 -2.32
CA ASP A 112 -13.23 -1.54 -3.71
C ASP A 112 -13.03 -0.32 -4.61
N ARG A 113 -12.19 -0.43 -5.63
CA ARG A 113 -11.82 0.68 -6.56
C ARG A 113 -11.28 1.97 -5.91
N LEU A 114 -10.90 1.96 -4.62
CA LEU A 114 -10.11 3.01 -3.99
C LEU A 114 -8.62 2.67 -4.10
N ARG A 115 -7.81 3.56 -4.67
CA ARG A 115 -6.36 3.29 -4.82
C ARG A 115 -5.49 4.51 -4.56
N ILE A 116 -4.27 4.24 -4.10
CA ILE A 116 -3.19 5.22 -4.03
C ILE A 116 -2.61 5.38 -5.45
N SER A 117 -2.85 6.52 -6.09
CA SER A 117 -2.33 6.82 -7.44
C SER A 117 -0.87 7.27 -7.42
N SER A 118 -0.46 7.97 -6.37
CA SER A 118 0.91 8.38 -6.16
C SER A 118 1.19 8.52 -4.67
N GLN A 119 2.42 8.23 -4.28
CA GLN A 119 2.89 8.42 -2.92
C GLN A 119 4.33 8.90 -2.94
N THR A 120 4.62 9.83 -2.05
CA THR A 120 5.96 10.26 -1.72
C THR A 120 6.03 10.42 -0.21
N TRP A 121 7.23 10.37 0.34
CA TRP A 121 7.42 10.55 1.76
C TRP A 121 8.72 11.30 1.98
N ARG A 122 8.83 11.91 3.16
CA ARG A 122 10.06 12.55 3.60
C ARG A 122 10.13 12.53 5.12
N ARG A 123 11.35 12.57 5.65
CA ARG A 123 11.59 12.83 7.06
C ARG A 123 11.53 14.34 7.30
N GLY A 124 10.85 14.74 8.37
CA GLY A 124 10.83 16.10 8.91
C GLY A 124 11.14 16.05 10.41
N GLY A 125 11.13 17.20 11.09
CA GLY A 125 11.31 17.27 12.55
C GLY A 125 12.57 16.56 13.04
N LEU A 126 13.75 17.16 12.77
CA LEU A 126 15.08 16.62 13.09
C LEU A 126 15.37 15.22 12.51
N GLY A 127 14.59 14.78 11.53
CA GLY A 127 14.78 13.51 10.84
C GLY A 127 14.00 12.33 11.44
N ALA A 128 13.28 12.52 12.54
CA ALA A 128 12.56 11.43 13.20
C ALA A 128 11.08 11.35 12.81
N LYS A 129 10.46 12.42 12.30
CA LYS A 129 9.03 12.46 11.97
C LYS A 129 8.79 12.12 10.50
N ALA A 130 7.96 11.13 10.20
CA ALA A 130 7.57 10.79 8.85
C ALA A 130 6.38 11.64 8.38
N LEU A 131 6.58 12.30 7.24
CA LEU A 131 5.55 13.05 6.53
C LEU A 131 5.31 12.38 5.18
N VAL A 132 4.07 11.98 4.92
CA VAL A 132 3.68 11.35 3.65
C VAL A 132 2.84 12.32 2.83
N THR A 133 3.06 12.30 1.52
CA THR A 133 2.19 12.97 0.55
C THR A 133 1.67 11.91 -0.39
N LEU A 134 0.37 11.67 -0.35
CA LEU A 134 -0.28 10.65 -1.15
C LEU A 134 -1.50 11.20 -1.87
N THR A 135 -1.82 10.60 -2.99
CA THR A 135 -2.97 10.96 -3.81
C THR A 135 -3.88 9.76 -3.94
N LEU A 136 -5.06 9.86 -3.34
CA LEU A 136 -6.10 8.85 -3.45
C LEU A 136 -6.95 9.11 -4.68
N ARG A 137 -7.27 8.05 -5.41
CA ARG A 137 -8.27 8.04 -6.47
C ARG A 137 -9.41 7.14 -6.04
N ASN A 138 -10.59 7.74 -5.96
CA ASN A 138 -11.84 7.05 -5.67
C ASN A 138 -12.59 6.85 -6.98
N ASP A 139 -12.55 5.64 -7.54
CA ASP A 139 -13.31 5.29 -8.73
C ASP A 139 -14.71 4.74 -8.38
N ASN A 140 -15.16 4.84 -7.13
CA ASN A 140 -16.50 4.46 -6.72
C ASN A 140 -17.57 5.48 -7.09
N ASP A 141 -18.81 5.00 -7.08
CA ASP A 141 -20.04 5.77 -7.27
C ASP A 141 -20.53 6.42 -5.96
N TYR A 142 -19.71 6.37 -4.90
CA TYR A 142 -19.97 6.95 -3.58
C TYR A 142 -18.73 7.63 -3.04
N ALA A 143 -18.93 8.61 -2.16
CA ALA A 143 -17.85 9.27 -1.44
C ALA A 143 -17.35 8.40 -0.28
N VAL A 144 -16.08 8.55 0.06
CA VAL A 144 -15.38 7.76 1.08
C VAL A 144 -14.70 8.70 2.07
N LYS A 145 -14.73 8.39 3.36
CA LYS A 145 -14.10 9.16 4.45
C LYS A 145 -13.36 8.22 5.40
N ASP A 146 -12.61 8.82 6.32
CA ASP A 146 -11.87 8.11 7.37
C ASP A 146 -11.00 6.96 6.83
N VAL A 147 -10.24 7.27 5.78
CA VAL A 147 -9.39 6.28 5.11
C VAL A 147 -8.19 5.97 6.00
N GLU A 148 -8.07 4.73 6.44
CA GLU A 148 -6.91 4.26 7.19
C GLU A 148 -5.81 3.80 6.24
N ILE A 149 -4.66 4.45 6.37
CA ILE A 149 -3.43 4.07 5.69
C ILE A 149 -2.49 3.39 6.68
N VAL A 150 -1.76 2.38 6.20
CA VAL A 150 -0.60 1.83 6.90
C VAL A 150 0.61 2.00 6.00
N CYS A 151 1.66 2.61 6.53
CA CYS A 151 2.92 2.81 5.83
C CYS A 151 4.00 1.94 6.46
N ALA A 152 4.55 1.04 5.66
CA ALA A 152 5.70 0.22 6.00
C ALA A 152 6.99 0.95 5.61
N PHE A 153 7.90 1.08 6.57
CA PHE A 153 9.19 1.72 6.41
C PHE A 153 10.30 0.67 6.37
N ALA A 154 11.20 0.82 5.41
CA ALA A 154 12.31 -0.10 5.21
C ALA A 154 13.62 0.66 5.02
N ARG A 155 14.73 -0.02 5.30
CA ARG A 155 16.07 0.45 4.95
C ARG A 155 16.29 0.34 3.43
N ARG A 156 17.33 0.98 2.92
CA ARG A 156 17.74 0.89 1.51
C ARG A 156 17.90 -0.55 0.98
N ASP A 157 18.28 -1.49 1.83
CA ASP A 157 18.43 -2.91 1.51
C ASP A 157 17.09 -3.67 1.45
N GLY A 158 15.97 -3.01 1.75
CA GLY A 158 14.63 -3.61 1.79
C GLY A 158 14.26 -4.21 3.15
N THR A 159 15.16 -4.20 4.13
CA THR A 159 14.87 -4.69 5.48
C THR A 159 13.78 -3.85 6.12
N HIS A 160 12.70 -4.51 6.54
CA HIS A 160 11.60 -3.86 7.27
C HIS A 160 12.10 -3.30 8.61
N LEU A 161 11.63 -2.11 8.97
CA LEU A 161 12.00 -1.43 10.22
C LEU A 161 10.80 -1.17 11.11
N THR A 162 9.73 -0.59 10.55
CA THR A 162 8.57 -0.18 11.34
C THR A 162 7.37 0.05 10.44
N ASP A 163 6.18 -0.18 11.00
CA ASP A 163 4.90 0.19 10.39
C ASP A 163 4.26 1.32 11.18
N ARG A 164 3.60 2.25 10.48
CA ARG A 164 2.82 3.32 11.09
C ARG A 164 1.46 3.43 10.41
N SER A 165 0.40 3.43 11.20
CA SER A 165 -0.96 3.66 10.73
C SER A 165 -1.37 5.12 10.92
N ARG A 166 -2.25 5.61 10.04
CA ARG A 166 -2.89 6.92 10.17
C ARG A 166 -4.26 6.89 9.52
N VAL A 167 -5.25 7.45 10.21
CA VAL A 167 -6.57 7.73 9.63
C VAL A 167 -6.56 9.11 8.98
N LEU A 168 -7.00 9.17 7.73
CA LEU A 168 -7.22 10.38 6.96
C LEU A 168 -8.70 10.77 7.11
N ALA A 169 -8.96 11.76 7.95
CA ALA A 169 -10.32 12.16 8.30
C ALA A 169 -11.11 12.80 7.14
N ASP A 170 -10.42 13.34 6.13
CA ASP A 170 -11.12 14.05 5.07
C ASP A 170 -11.86 13.12 4.12
N THR A 171 -13.02 13.60 3.64
CA THR A 171 -13.78 12.93 2.58
C THR A 171 -13.10 13.06 1.22
N VAL A 172 -13.11 11.96 0.46
CA VAL A 172 -12.77 11.85 -0.96
C VAL A 172 -14.07 11.63 -1.74
N SER A 173 -14.43 12.59 -2.59
CA SER A 173 -15.68 12.53 -3.37
C SER A 173 -15.72 11.33 -4.33
N MET A 174 -16.91 10.94 -4.77
CA MET A 174 -17.10 9.92 -5.81
C MET A 174 -16.38 10.29 -7.11
N LYS A 175 -15.88 9.28 -7.85
CA LYS A 175 -15.17 9.44 -9.13
C LYS A 175 -14.08 10.54 -9.15
N SER A 176 -13.45 10.79 -8.00
CA SER A 176 -12.55 11.93 -7.82
C SER A 176 -11.14 11.51 -7.41
N ARG A 177 -10.26 12.51 -7.33
CA ARG A 177 -8.90 12.37 -6.82
C ARG A 177 -8.65 13.42 -5.76
N LYS A 178 -8.07 13.01 -4.63
CA LYS A 178 -7.69 13.92 -3.54
C LYS A 178 -6.26 13.68 -3.11
N THR A 179 -5.50 14.77 -2.97
CA THR A 179 -4.12 14.73 -2.50
C THR A 179 -4.07 15.15 -1.04
N PHE A 180 -3.51 14.28 -0.22
CA PHE A 180 -3.21 14.52 1.18
C PHE A 180 -1.73 14.87 1.30
N ALA A 181 -1.42 16.14 1.52
CA ALA A 181 -0.05 16.64 1.52
C ALA A 181 0.54 16.71 2.94
N ARG A 182 1.78 16.22 3.10
CA ARG A 182 2.56 16.31 4.35
C ARG A 182 1.83 15.76 5.58
N VAL A 183 1.06 14.69 5.41
CA VAL A 183 0.36 14.02 6.51
C VAL A 183 1.39 13.42 7.46
N PRO A 184 1.36 13.78 8.76
CA PRO A 184 2.23 13.14 9.75
C PRO A 184 1.70 11.75 10.10
N VAL A 185 2.51 10.72 9.87
CA VAL A 185 2.17 9.33 10.22
C VAL A 185 2.82 8.85 11.52
N GLY A 186 3.76 9.63 12.06
CA GLY A 186 4.40 9.35 13.35
C GLY A 186 5.92 9.45 13.28
N PHE A 187 6.58 8.92 14.31
CA PHE A 187 8.04 8.83 14.37
C PHE A 187 8.54 7.51 13.79
N VAL A 188 9.61 7.56 13.01
CA VAL A 188 10.19 6.39 12.33
C VAL A 188 11.66 6.23 12.67
N ASN A 189 12.20 5.03 12.45
CA ASN A 189 13.61 4.77 12.61
C ASN A 189 14.43 5.69 11.69
N VAL A 190 15.53 6.25 12.22
CA VAL A 190 16.42 7.15 11.47
C VAL A 190 17.03 6.50 10.23
N ASN A 191 17.15 5.17 10.22
CA ASN A 191 17.68 4.38 9.11
C ASN A 191 16.63 4.03 8.03
N ALA A 192 15.39 4.50 8.16
CA ALA A 192 14.36 4.29 7.14
C ALA A 192 14.68 5.13 5.90
N ASP A 193 14.88 4.49 4.75
CA ASP A 193 15.15 5.16 3.46
C ASP A 193 14.05 4.94 2.43
N GLN A 194 13.15 3.98 2.68
CA GLN A 194 12.03 3.66 1.82
C GLN A 194 10.74 3.63 2.64
N ALA A 195 9.63 3.97 2.00
CA ALA A 195 8.31 3.83 2.58
C ALA A 195 7.31 3.41 1.50
N LYS A 196 6.39 2.51 1.87
CA LYS A 196 5.27 2.10 1.02
C LYS A 196 4.01 2.11 1.87
N CYS A 197 3.01 2.87 1.44
CA CYS A 197 1.71 2.92 2.08
C CYS A 197 0.70 2.04 1.34
N SER A 198 -0.19 1.44 2.12
CA SER A 198 -1.34 0.66 1.67
C SER A 198 -2.61 1.15 2.37
N LEU A 199 -3.74 0.95 1.72
CA LEU A 199 -5.06 1.20 2.29
C LEU A 199 -5.48 -0.04 3.09
N VAL A 200 -6.00 0.17 4.30
CA VAL A 200 -6.39 -0.93 5.20
C VAL A 200 -7.87 -0.87 5.56
N ALA A 201 -8.42 0.32 5.70
CA ALA A 201 -9.84 0.52 5.90
C ALA A 201 -10.28 1.86 5.30
N ALA A 202 -11.57 1.98 5.03
CA ALA A 202 -12.22 3.23 4.67
C ALA A 202 -13.69 3.13 5.06
N ARG A 203 -14.40 4.26 5.14
CA ARG A 203 -15.85 4.28 5.42
C ARG A 203 -16.60 5.02 4.33
N ARG A 204 -17.81 4.58 3.97
CA ARG A 204 -18.70 5.36 3.11
C ARG A 204 -19.10 6.67 3.81
N ALA A 205 -19.07 7.77 3.07
CA ALA A 205 -19.34 9.11 3.59
C ALA A 205 -20.83 9.39 3.80
#